data_AF-L9WIA9-F1
#
_entry.id   AF-L9WIA9-F1
#
_cell.length_a   1.000
_cell.length_b   1.000
_cell.length_c   1.000
_cell.angle_alpha   90.00
_cell.angle_beta   90.00
_cell.angle_gamma   90.00
#
_symmetry.space_group_name_H-M   'P 1'
#
loop_
_entity.id
_entity.type
_entity.pdbx_description
1 polymer ?
#
loop_
_entity_poly.entity_id
_entity_poly.type
_entity_poly.pdbx_seq_one_letter_code
_entity_poly.pdbx_strand_id
1 'polypeptide(L)'
;MPEEVLFKFEQRMERGDIATYLRTVADSLENGDPISIEAGGESVTMTPPARPTFEIKAERETSSSAPDKPGELGLEFELEWKEGDDDSDAGDLSIE
;
A
#
# COMPACT_ATOMS: atom_id res chain seq x y z
N MET A 1 -3.05 -18.68 -4.09
CA MET A 1 -1.61 -18.95 -3.91
C MET A 1 -1.29 -18.71 -2.45
N PRO A 2 -0.26 -19.33 -1.85
CA PRO A 2 0.17 -18.92 -0.52
C PRO A 2 0.70 -17.48 -0.57
N GLU A 3 0.44 -16.72 0.48
CA GLU A 3 0.91 -15.35 0.67
C GLU A 3 1.84 -15.33 1.89
N GLU A 4 2.96 -14.62 1.77
CA GLU A 4 3.88 -14.36 2.87
C GLU A 4 3.81 -12.88 3.23
N VAL A 5 3.40 -12.58 4.47
CA VAL A 5 3.32 -11.20 4.98
C VAL A 5 4.68 -10.82 5.57
N LEU A 6 5.40 -9.92 4.90
CA LEU A 6 6.73 -9.47 5.33
C LEU A 6 6.68 -8.46 6.49
N PHE A 7 5.61 -7.67 6.58
CA PHE A 7 5.39 -6.67 7.64
C PHE A 7 3.90 -6.35 7.76
N LYS A 8 3.40 -6.13 8.98
CA LYS A 8 2.03 -5.62 9.21
C LYS A 8 2.02 -4.62 10.36
N PHE A 9 1.34 -3.50 10.16
CA PHE A 9 1.01 -2.53 11.21
C PHE A 9 -0.45 -2.10 11.09
N GLU A 10 -1.15 -1.99 12.21
CA GLU A 10 -2.56 -1.58 12.25
C GLU A 10 -2.85 -0.79 13.54
N GLN A 11 -3.25 0.46 13.40
CA GLN A 11 -3.62 1.31 14.53
C GLN A 11 -4.57 2.43 14.09
N ARG A 12 -5.39 2.94 15.02
CA ARG A 12 -6.09 4.21 14.83
C ARG A 12 -5.08 5.36 14.90
N MET A 13 -5.12 6.24 13.90
CA MET A 13 -4.20 7.37 13.74
C MET A 13 -4.94 8.63 13.31
N GLU A 14 -4.35 9.79 13.58
CA GLU A 14 -4.83 11.06 13.06
C GLU A 14 -4.57 11.15 11.54
N ARG A 15 -5.48 11.78 10.80
CA ARG A 15 -5.35 11.92 9.34
C ARG A 15 -4.06 12.62 8.91
N GLY A 16 -3.56 13.54 9.73
CA GLY A 16 -2.31 14.26 9.47
C GLY A 16 -1.07 13.35 9.54
N ASP A 17 -1.06 12.41 10.48
CA ASP A 17 0.04 11.45 10.64
C ASP A 17 0.07 10.47 9.47
N ILE A 18 -1.10 9.94 9.08
CA ILE A 18 -1.26 9.09 7.89
C ILE A 18 -0.74 9.81 6.64
N ALA A 19 -1.16 11.06 6.42
CA ALA A 19 -0.72 11.85 5.29
C ALA A 19 0.79 12.12 5.32
N THR A 20 1.41 12.18 6.49
CA THR A 20 2.87 12.33 6.61
C THR A 20 3.58 11.08 6.11
N TYR A 21 3.13 9.88 6.50
CA TYR A 21 3.70 8.63 5.99
C TYR A 21 3.51 8.46 4.49
N LEU A 22 2.31 8.77 3.97
CA LEU A 22 2.06 8.71 2.53
C LEU A 22 2.96 9.66 1.73
N ARG A 23 3.25 10.86 2.26
CA ARG A 23 4.21 11.78 1.64
C ARG A 23 5.62 11.22 1.67
N THR A 24 6.07 10.63 2.77
CA THR A 24 7.39 9.97 2.83
C THR A 24 7.51 8.86 1.80
N VAL A 25 6.48 8.04 1.63
CA VAL A 25 6.45 7.02 0.56
C VAL A 25 6.52 7.66 -0.82
N ALA A 26 5.73 8.71 -1.07
CA ALA A 26 5.75 9.43 -2.34
C ALA A 26 7.13 10.05 -2.64
N ASP A 27 7.77 10.66 -1.65
CA ASP A 27 9.11 11.24 -1.78
C ASP A 27 10.15 10.15 -2.10
N SER A 28 10.07 8.97 -1.47
CA SER A 28 10.94 7.83 -1.80
C SER A 28 10.75 7.36 -3.24
N LEU A 29 9.50 7.24 -3.70
CA LEU A 29 9.18 6.83 -5.07
C LEU A 29 9.68 7.85 -6.11
N GLU A 30 9.51 9.14 -5.85
CA GLU A 30 9.99 10.22 -6.74
C GLU A 30 11.51 10.19 -6.88
N ASN A 31 12.23 9.93 -5.79
CA ASN A 31 13.70 9.89 -5.78
C ASN A 31 14.29 8.55 -6.23
N GLY A 32 13.45 7.50 -6.39
CA GLY A 32 13.91 6.14 -6.64
C GLY A 32 14.64 5.51 -5.45
N ASP A 33 14.35 5.99 -4.24
CA ASP A 33 14.94 5.51 -3.00
C ASP A 33 14.21 4.26 -2.47
N PRO A 34 14.90 3.38 -1.72
CA PRO A 34 14.22 2.30 -1.00
C PRO A 34 13.18 2.84 -0.01
N ILE A 35 12.09 2.11 0.14
CA ILE A 35 11.05 2.37 1.14
C ILE A 35 11.33 1.49 2.35
N SER A 36 11.65 2.10 3.49
CA SER A 36 11.83 1.41 4.77
C SER A 36 10.63 1.68 5.69
N ILE A 37 10.08 0.60 6.25
CA ILE A 37 8.97 0.65 7.21
C ILE A 37 9.43 -0.01 8.50
N GLU A 38 9.19 0.63 9.64
CA GLU A 38 9.56 0.11 10.96
C GLU A 38 8.45 0.36 11.98
N ALA A 39 8.18 -0.63 12.83
CA ALA A 39 7.31 -0.50 14.00
C ALA A 39 7.57 -1.64 14.98
N GLY A 40 7.50 -1.36 16.29
CA GLY A 40 7.54 -2.42 17.31
C GLY A 40 8.82 -3.26 17.38
N GLY A 41 9.92 -2.79 16.79
CA GLY A 41 11.19 -3.54 16.68
C GLY A 41 11.29 -4.42 15.42
N GLU A 42 10.26 -4.41 14.57
CA GLU A 42 10.26 -5.03 13.25
C GLU A 42 10.54 -3.96 12.19
N SER A 43 11.21 -4.37 11.11
CA SER A 43 11.50 -3.48 9.98
C SER A 43 11.55 -4.27 8.67
N VAL A 44 11.03 -3.68 7.61
CA VAL A 44 11.19 -4.16 6.23
C VAL A 44 11.75 -3.03 5.37
N THR A 45 12.52 -3.37 4.34
CA THR A 45 12.94 -2.41 3.32
C THR A 45 12.69 -3.01 1.95
N MET A 46 12.02 -2.25 1.10
CA MET A 46 11.62 -2.66 -0.24
C MET A 46 12.22 -1.69 -1.27
N THR A 47 12.60 -2.21 -2.43
CA THR A 47 13.15 -1.43 -3.54
C THR A 47 12.24 -1.57 -4.75
N PRO A 48 11.17 -0.76 -4.85
CA PRO A 48 10.32 -0.75 -6.04
C PRO A 48 11.16 -0.47 -7.30
N PRO A 49 10.86 -1.11 -8.44
CA PRO A 49 11.51 -0.77 -9.71
C PRO A 49 11.07 0.62 -10.19
N ALA A 50 11.65 1.12 -11.28
CA ALA A 50 11.27 2.42 -11.84
C ALA A 50 9.81 2.48 -12.34
N ARG A 51 9.19 1.33 -12.62
CA ARG A 51 7.82 1.20 -13.16
C ARG A 51 7.05 0.04 -12.50
N PRO A 52 6.69 0.14 -11.21
CA PRO A 52 5.80 -0.83 -10.59
C PRO A 52 4.37 -0.63 -11.13
N THR A 53 3.55 -1.66 -11.05
CA THR A 53 2.10 -1.50 -11.21
C THR A 53 1.57 -0.77 -9.98
N PHE A 54 0.71 0.22 -10.19
CA PHE A 54 0.02 0.91 -9.10
C PHE A 54 -1.47 0.61 -9.18
N GLU A 55 -2.03 0.03 -8.12
CA GLU A 55 -3.45 -0.26 -7.98
C GLU A 55 -4.06 0.60 -6.85
N ILE A 56 -5.28 1.09 -7.08
CA ILE A 56 -6.09 1.75 -6.06
C ILE A 56 -7.43 1.02 -5.97
N LYS A 57 -7.80 0.64 -4.75
CA LYS A 57 -9.05 -0.07 -4.49
C LYS A 57 -9.80 0.57 -3.33
N ALA A 58 -11.03 0.98 -3.58
CA ALA A 58 -11.97 1.44 -2.56
C ALA A 58 -13.06 0.39 -2.39
N GLU A 59 -13.29 -0.07 -1.16
CA GLU A 59 -14.19 -1.18 -0.91
C GLU A 59 -15.08 -0.99 0.32
N ARG A 60 -16.15 -1.78 0.35
CA ARG A 60 -17.00 -1.95 1.53
C ARG A 60 -16.99 -3.42 1.92
N GLU A 61 -16.36 -3.76 3.03
CA GLU A 61 -16.40 -5.10 3.58
C GLU A 61 -17.68 -5.31 4.39
N THR A 62 -18.45 -6.34 4.07
CA THR A 62 -19.71 -6.67 4.76
C THR A 62 -19.64 -8.08 5.35
N SER A 63 -20.25 -8.28 6.52
CA SER A 63 -20.34 -9.62 7.11
C SER A 63 -21.37 -10.49 6.38
N SER A 64 -20.94 -11.65 5.89
CA SER A 64 -21.86 -12.67 5.33
C SER A 64 -22.91 -13.16 6.32
N SER A 65 -22.62 -13.09 7.62
CA SER A 65 -23.54 -13.46 8.71
C SER A 65 -24.50 -12.33 9.13
N ALA A 66 -24.30 -11.11 8.62
CA ALA A 66 -25.13 -9.95 8.95
C ALA A 66 -25.16 -8.95 7.76
N PRO A 67 -25.79 -9.32 6.63
CA PRO A 67 -25.75 -8.54 5.39
C PRO A 67 -26.43 -7.17 5.49
N ASP A 68 -27.35 -6.99 6.45
CA ASP A 68 -28.09 -5.74 6.66
C ASP A 68 -27.35 -4.75 7.59
N LYS A 69 -26.19 -5.13 8.15
CA LYS A 69 -25.40 -4.22 9.01
C LYS A 69 -24.45 -3.37 8.17
N PRO A 70 -24.15 -2.12 8.60
CA PRO A 70 -23.10 -1.32 7.96
C PRO A 70 -21.77 -2.08 7.93
N GLY A 71 -21.15 -2.10 6.75
CA GLY A 71 -19.82 -2.65 6.55
C GLY A 71 -18.70 -1.69 6.92
N GLU A 72 -17.47 -2.20 6.88
CA GLU A 72 -16.25 -1.40 6.98
C GLU A 72 -15.89 -0.80 5.62
N LEU A 73 -15.34 0.42 5.60
CA LEU A 73 -14.85 1.04 4.37
C LEU A 73 -13.33 0.94 4.35
N GLY A 74 -12.79 0.42 3.26
CA GLY A 74 -11.35 0.33 2.99
C GLY A 74 -10.97 1.21 1.80
N LEU A 75 -9.77 1.80 1.87
CA LEU A 75 -9.09 2.41 0.74
C LEU A 75 -7.66 1.90 0.75
N GLU A 76 -7.31 1.16 -0.29
CA GLU A 76 -6.03 0.50 -0.48
C GLU A 76 -5.25 1.19 -1.61
N PHE A 77 -3.96 1.37 -1.37
CA PHE A 77 -2.99 1.84 -2.35
C PHE A 77 -1.91 0.78 -2.42
N GLU A 78 -1.78 0.13 -3.56
CA GLU A 78 -0.89 -1.01 -3.73
C GLU A 78 0.11 -0.76 -4.84
N LEU A 79 1.36 -1.16 -4.57
CA LEU A 79 2.43 -1.20 -5.56
C LEU A 79 2.82 -2.66 -5.75
N GLU A 80 2.71 -3.14 -6.98
CA GLU A 80 3.04 -4.52 -7.32
C GLU A 80 4.19 -4.59 -8.33
N TRP A 81 5.10 -5.53 -8.11
CA TRP A 81 6.16 -5.89 -9.05
C TRP A 81 6.62 -7.33 -8.78
N LYS A 82 7.33 -7.91 -9.75
CA LYS A 82 7.98 -9.21 -9.55
C LYS A 82 9.37 -9.02 -8.98
N GLU A 83 9.76 -9.86 -8.04
CA GLU A 83 11.13 -9.87 -7.52
C GLU A 83 12.14 -10.16 -8.65
N GLY A 84 13.12 -9.27 -8.81
CA GLY A 84 14.18 -9.41 -9.81
C GLY A 84 13.79 -9.11 -11.25
N ASP A 85 12.59 -8.55 -11.49
CA ASP A 85 12.15 -8.07 -12.81
C ASP A 85 12.21 -6.53 -12.84
N ASP A 86 12.91 -5.96 -13.82
CA ASP A 86 13.14 -4.51 -13.93
C ASP A 86 12.11 -3.81 -14.84
N ASP A 87 11.18 -4.55 -15.44
CA ASP A 87 10.34 -4.02 -16.52
C ASP A 87 8.87 -4.41 -16.38
N SER A 88 7.99 -3.42 -16.21
CA SER A 88 6.56 -3.61 -16.47
C SER A 88 5.89 -2.39 -17.09
N ASP A 89 5.09 -2.68 -18.12
CA ASP A 89 4.30 -1.79 -18.96
C ASP A 89 3.38 -0.84 -18.19
N ALA A 90 3.14 0.37 -18.74
CA ALA A 90 2.33 1.42 -18.10
C ALA A 90 1.02 1.68 -18.86
N GLY A 91 -0.05 1.90 -18.09
CA GLY A 91 -1.26 2.62 -18.50
C GLY A 91 -1.39 3.92 -17.68
N ASP A 92 -2.23 4.85 -18.12
CA ASP A 92 -2.40 6.16 -17.48
C ASP A 92 -3.46 6.11 -16.35
N LEU A 93 -3.17 6.75 -15.21
CA LEU A 93 -4.09 6.98 -14.08
C LEU A 93 -4.12 8.47 -13.71
N SER A 94 -5.31 9.00 -13.38
CA SER A 94 -5.51 10.36 -12.85
C SER A 94 -6.12 10.32 -11.45
N ILE A 95 -5.62 11.14 -10.54
CA ILE A 95 -6.16 11.34 -9.18
C ILE A 95 -6.54 12.82 -9.04
N GLU A 96 -7.77 13.11 -8.60
CA GLU A 96 -8.29 14.47 -8.34
C GLU A 96 -8.64 14.66 -6.85
#